data_AF-A0A8S0HCE3-F1
#
_entry.id   AF-A0A8S0HCE3-F1
#
_cell.length_a   1.000
_cell.length_b   1.000
_cell.length_c   1.000
_cell.angle_alpha   90.00
_cell.angle_beta   90.00
_cell.angle_gamma   90.00
#
_symmetry.space_group_name_H-M   'P 1'
#
loop_
_entity.id
_entity.type
_entity.pdbx_description
1 polymer ?
#
loop_
_entity_poly.entity_id
_entity_poly.type
_entity_poly.pdbx_seq_one_letter_code
_entity_poly.pdbx_strand_id
1 'polypeptide(L)'
;MSTPSMTLFHNPASPYVRKVMVLLHETGQLNRVALQASQLSPVAPDAALNQDNPLGKIPALRLDNGQVLYDSRVILDYLDQQHVGNPLIPGTARPAGGA
;
A
#
# COMPACT_ATOMS: atom_id res chain seq x y z
N MET A 1 -18.42 13.29 -1.20
CA MET A 1 -17.65 12.26 -0.48
C MET A 1 -17.23 11.24 -1.52
N SER A 2 -15.94 11.14 -1.85
CA SER A 2 -15.45 10.19 -2.86
C SER A 2 -15.49 8.78 -2.28
N THR A 3 -16.12 7.84 -2.98
CA THR A 3 -16.12 6.43 -2.61
C THR A 3 -14.69 5.88 -2.70
N PRO A 4 -14.21 5.11 -1.72
CA PRO A 4 -12.89 4.49 -1.83
C PRO A 4 -12.85 3.55 -3.03
N SER A 5 -11.84 3.71 -3.88
CA SER A 5 -11.67 2.94 -5.13
C SER A 5 -10.69 1.77 -4.97
N MET A 6 -9.94 1.72 -3.87
CA MET A 6 -8.94 0.68 -3.58
C MET A 6 -9.23 0.03 -2.23
N THR A 7 -8.78 -1.22 -2.04
CA THR A 7 -8.89 -1.93 -0.75
C THR A 7 -7.52 -2.38 -0.26
N LEU A 8 -7.14 -2.00 0.96
CA LEU A 8 -5.90 -2.43 1.61
C LEU A 8 -6.19 -3.48 2.68
N PHE A 9 -5.59 -4.66 2.56
CA PHE A 9 -5.58 -5.64 3.64
C PHE A 9 -4.71 -5.13 4.79
N HIS A 10 -5.34 -4.93 5.94
CA HIS A 10 -4.82 -4.11 7.03
C HIS A 10 -4.87 -4.84 8.37
N ASN A 11 -3.78 -4.72 9.12
CA ASN A 11 -3.72 -5.04 10.55
C ASN A 11 -2.92 -3.94 11.26
N PRO A 12 -3.46 -3.30 12.31
CA PRO A 12 -2.77 -2.21 13.00
C PRO A 12 -1.44 -2.63 13.66
N ALA A 13 -1.27 -3.93 13.95
CA ALA A 13 -0.03 -4.45 14.53
C ALA A 13 1.11 -4.59 13.49
N SER A 14 0.83 -4.55 12.19
CA SER A 14 1.83 -4.79 11.14
C SER A 14 2.67 -3.54 10.85
N PRO A 15 4.01 -3.58 11.03
CA PRO A 15 4.87 -2.45 10.67
C PRO A 15 4.93 -2.21 9.16
N TYR A 16 4.70 -3.23 8.33
CA TYR A 16 4.68 -3.10 6.88
C TYR A 16 3.44 -2.35 6.39
N VAL A 17 2.28 -2.65 7.00
CA VAL A 17 1.04 -1.91 6.78
C VAL A 17 1.19 -0.48 7.29
N ARG A 18 1.83 -0.29 8.45
CA ARG A 18 2.03 1.05 9.04
C ARG A 18 2.76 2.01 8.09
N LYS A 19 3.77 1.54 7.35
CA LYS A 19 4.46 2.38 6.34
C LYS A 19 3.50 2.86 5.24
N VAL A 20 2.66 1.96 4.72
CA VAL A 20 1.65 2.30 3.70
C VAL A 20 0.64 3.31 4.26
N MET A 21 0.17 3.10 5.48
CA MET A 21 -0.74 4.04 6.14
C MET A 21 -0.12 5.43 6.29
N VAL A 22 1.13 5.53 6.78
CA VAL A 22 1.81 6.82 6.90
C VAL A 22 1.92 7.52 5.54
N LEU A 23 2.30 6.82 4.47
CA LEU A 23 2.34 7.42 3.13
C LEU A 23 0.96 7.92 2.69
N LEU A 24 -0.11 7.15 2.91
CA LEU A 24 -1.48 7.59 2.60
C LEU A 24 -1.90 8.83 3.38
N HIS A 25 -1.47 8.96 4.65
CA HIS A 25 -1.68 10.14 5.47
C HIS A 25 -0.92 11.35 4.92
N GLU A 26 0.38 11.22 4.70
CA GLU A 26 1.24 12.32 4.24
C GLU A 26 0.87 12.82 2.83
N THR A 27 0.38 11.92 1.97
CA THR A 27 0.00 12.23 0.58
C THR A 27 -1.47 12.58 0.40
N GLY A 28 -2.27 12.55 1.47
CA GLY A 28 -3.70 12.92 1.44
C GLY A 28 -4.60 11.93 0.70
N GLN A 29 -4.21 10.65 0.61
CA GLN A 29 -4.89 9.63 -0.22
C GLN A 29 -5.77 8.65 0.57
N LEU A 30 -5.92 8.82 1.89
CA LEU A 30 -6.71 7.91 2.74
C LEU A 30 -8.16 7.72 2.27
N ASN A 31 -8.78 8.76 1.75
CA ASN A 31 -10.15 8.73 1.25
C ASN A 31 -10.33 7.81 0.02
N ARG A 32 -9.24 7.41 -0.65
CA ARG A 32 -9.27 6.49 -1.80
C ARG A 32 -9.17 5.01 -1.38
N VAL A 33 -8.82 4.73 -0.12
CA VAL A 33 -8.47 3.38 0.34
C VAL A 33 -9.40 2.91 1.44
N ALA A 34 -10.17 1.85 1.18
CA ALA A 34 -10.90 1.11 2.19
C ALA A 34 -9.96 0.14 2.93
N LEU A 35 -10.11 0.03 4.25
CA LEU A 35 -9.33 -0.93 5.05
C LEU A 35 -10.11 -2.22 5.22
N GLN A 36 -9.57 -3.33 4.71
CA GLN A 36 -10.07 -4.67 4.97
C GLN A 36 -9.26 -5.29 6.10
N ALA A 37 -9.88 -5.46 7.26
CA ALA A 37 -9.22 -6.05 8.42
C ALA A 37 -8.77 -7.49 8.12
N SER A 38 -7.50 -7.79 8.40
CA SER A 38 -6.95 -9.14 8.21
C SER A 38 -6.18 -9.56 9.46
N GLN A 39 -6.58 -10.70 10.02
CA GLN A 39 -5.90 -11.35 11.14
C GLN A 39 -5.31 -12.64 10.61
N LEU A 40 -3.98 -12.67 10.52
CA LEU A 40 -3.27 -13.82 9.99
C LEU A 40 -2.03 -14.13 10.82
N SER A 41 -1.64 -15.40 10.77
CA SER A 41 -0.34 -15.88 11.20
C SER A 41 0.11 -17.00 10.27
N PRO A 42 1.38 -17.43 10.30
CA PRO A 42 1.85 -18.56 9.48
C PRO A 42 1.05 -19.86 9.66
N VAL A 43 0.35 -20.02 10.78
CA VAL A 43 -0.46 -21.20 11.12
C VAL A 43 -1.97 -20.93 11.08
N ALA A 44 -2.38 -19.69 10.81
CA ALA A 44 -3.78 -19.26 10.71
C ALA A 44 -3.91 -18.37 9.46
N PRO A 45 -4.13 -18.96 8.27
CA PRO A 45 -4.23 -18.22 7.03
C PRO A 45 -5.56 -17.45 6.95
N ASP A 46 -5.53 -16.31 6.26
CA ASP A 46 -6.74 -15.56 5.90
C ASP A 46 -7.14 -15.95 4.47
N ALA A 47 -8.26 -16.65 4.32
CA ALA A 47 -8.72 -17.14 3.02
C ALA A 47 -9.06 -16.01 2.04
N ALA A 48 -9.56 -14.87 2.52
CA ALA A 48 -9.87 -13.72 1.67
C ALA A 48 -8.57 -13.04 1.20
N LEU A 49 -7.57 -12.93 2.08
CA LEU A 49 -6.24 -12.46 1.69
C LEU A 49 -5.57 -13.40 0.69
N ASN A 50 -5.69 -14.71 0.88
CA ASN A 50 -5.02 -15.70 0.03
C ASN A 50 -5.57 -15.76 -1.40
N GLN A 51 -6.83 -15.35 -1.61
CA GLN A 51 -7.40 -15.20 -2.95
C GLN A 51 -6.75 -14.05 -3.72
N ASP A 52 -6.36 -12.98 -3.02
CA ASP A 52 -5.77 -11.78 -3.60
C ASP A 52 -4.23 -11.82 -3.62
N ASN A 53 -3.63 -12.37 -2.57
CA ASN A 53 -2.19 -12.55 -2.39
C ASN A 53 -1.90 -14.00 -1.96
N PRO A 54 -1.49 -14.89 -2.88
CA PRO A 54 -1.22 -16.29 -2.56
C PRO A 54 -0.06 -16.49 -1.58
N LEU A 55 0.75 -15.46 -1.30
CA LEU A 55 1.78 -15.51 -0.26
C LEU A 55 1.20 -15.42 1.16
N GLY A 56 -0.07 -15.03 1.31
CA GLY A 56 -0.72 -14.88 2.62
C GLY A 56 -0.02 -13.86 3.52
N LYS A 57 0.37 -12.71 2.96
CA LYS A 57 1.07 -11.63 3.68
C LYS A 57 0.37 -10.29 3.50
N ILE A 58 0.45 -9.47 4.53
CA ILE A 58 0.03 -8.06 4.50
C ILE A 58 1.23 -7.13 4.49
N PRO A 59 1.16 -5.95 3.86
CA PRO A 59 0.01 -5.40 3.11
C PRO A 59 -0.18 -6.04 1.72
N ALA A 60 -1.44 -6.07 1.27
CA ALA A 60 -1.84 -6.28 -0.13
C ALA A 60 -2.86 -5.20 -0.50
N LEU A 61 -2.69 -4.55 -1.66
CA LEU A 61 -3.56 -3.48 -2.13
C LEU A 61 -4.31 -3.94 -3.39
N ARG A 62 -5.62 -4.09 -3.29
CA ARG A 62 -6.50 -4.36 -4.44
C ARG A 62 -6.90 -3.02 -5.07
N LEU A 63 -6.60 -2.87 -6.36
CA LEU A 63 -6.95 -1.72 -7.18
C LEU A 63 -8.41 -1.78 -7.64
N ASP A 64 -8.88 -0.69 -8.25
CA ASP A 64 -10.24 -0.55 -8.78
C ASP A 64 -10.56 -1.56 -9.90
N ASN A 65 -9.57 -1.88 -10.72
CA ASN A 65 -9.63 -2.87 -11.78
C ASN A 65 -9.51 -4.33 -11.30
N GLY A 66 -9.41 -4.55 -9.98
CA GLY A 66 -9.27 -5.87 -9.37
C GLY A 66 -7.84 -6.43 -9.33
N GLN A 67 -6.86 -5.75 -9.92
CA GLN A 67 -5.45 -6.13 -9.79
C GLN A 67 -4.99 -5.97 -8.34
N VAL A 68 -4.12 -6.87 -7.88
CA VAL A 68 -3.58 -6.83 -6.51
C VAL A 68 -2.08 -6.54 -6.56
N LEU A 69 -1.65 -5.56 -5.77
CA LEU A 69 -0.26 -5.19 -5.57
C LEU A 69 0.23 -5.68 -4.20
N TYR A 70 1.43 -6.25 -4.20
CA TYR A 70 2.21 -6.66 -3.04
C TYR A 70 3.68 -6.77 -3.47
N ASP A 71 4.68 -6.58 -2.61
CA ASP A 71 4.66 -6.33 -1.16
C ASP A 71 4.55 -4.82 -0.79
N SER A 72 4.88 -4.48 0.47
CA SER A 72 4.83 -3.08 0.94
C SER A 72 5.62 -2.09 0.08
N ARG A 73 6.74 -2.47 -0.55
CA ARG A 73 7.55 -1.53 -1.34
C ARG A 73 6.90 -1.22 -2.68
N VAL A 74 6.33 -2.23 -3.33
CA VAL A 74 5.57 -2.08 -4.58
C VAL A 74 4.35 -1.19 -4.34
N ILE A 75 3.65 -1.41 -3.22
CA ILE A 75 2.49 -0.59 -2.84
C ILE A 75 2.90 0.86 -2.57
N LEU A 76 4.02 1.09 -1.86
CA LEU A 76 4.52 2.44 -1.60
C LEU A 76 4.89 3.17 -2.89
N ASP A 77 5.63 2.51 -3.79
CA ASP A 77 6.04 3.08 -5.08
C ASP A 77 4.83 3.44 -5.95
N TYR A 78 3.84 2.55 -6.02
CA TYR A 78 2.59 2.82 -6.74
C TYR A 78 1.88 4.06 -6.18
N LEU A 79 1.67 4.13 -4.86
CA LEU A 79 0.93 5.22 -4.21
C LEU A 79 1.68 6.56 -4.25
N ASP A 80 3.01 6.56 -4.19
CA ASP A 80 3.85 7.76 -4.33
C ASP A 80 3.69 8.41 -5.72
N GLN A 81 3.45 7.59 -6.75
CA GLN A 81 3.20 8.07 -8.12
C GLN A 81 1.76 8.54 -8.35
N GLN A 82 0.83 8.32 -7.42
CA GLN A 82 -0.60 8.67 -7.59
C GLN A 82 -0.95 10.10 -7.15
N HIS A 83 -0.03 10.81 -6.50
CA HIS A 83 -0.25 12.18 -6.03
C HIS A 83 0.55 13.20 -6.84
N VAL A 84 0.15 14.47 -6.74
CA VAL A 84 0.82 15.61 -7.42
C VAL A 84 1.81 16.36 -6.51
N GLY A 85 1.94 15.95 -5.24
CA GLY A 85 2.91 16.51 -4.30
C GLY A 85 4.36 16.07 -4.55
N ASN A 86 5.27 16.50 -3.67
CA ASN A 86 6.67 16.06 -3.73
C ASN A 86 6.76 14.55 -3.49
N PRO A 87 7.49 13.80 -4.33
CA PRO A 87 7.63 12.35 -4.14
C PRO A 87 8.38 12.05 -2.84
N LEU A 88 7.90 11.06 -2.09
CA LEU A 88 8.55 10.58 -0.88
C LEU A 88 9.65 9.57 -1.20
N ILE A 89 9.60 8.94 -2.37
CA ILE A 89 10.64 8.06 -2.89
C ILE A 89 11.45 8.85 -3.94
N PRO A 90 12.75 9.10 -3.72
CA PRO A 90 13.57 9.76 -4.71
C PRO A 90 13.64 8.96 -6.02
N GLY A 91 13.26 9.59 -7.13
CA GLY A 91 13.50 9.04 -8.46
C GLY A 91 14.98 8.97 -8.82
N THR A 92 15.33 8.27 -9.90
CA THR A 92 16.70 8.25 -10.43
C THR A 92 17.05 9.59 -11.07
N ALA A 93 17.48 10.57 -10.28
CA ALA A 93 18.53 11.53 -10.63
C ALA A 93 18.91 12.45 -9.44
N ARG A 94 20.17 12.36 -9.03
CA ARG A 94 21.00 13.55 -8.83
C ARG A 94 22.41 13.23 -9.35
N PRO A 95 22.86 13.79 -10.48
CA PRO A 95 24.30 13.92 -10.69
C PRO A 95 24.80 14.84 -9.56
N ALA A 96 25.60 14.27 -8.67
CA ALA A 96 26.29 15.04 -7.66
C ALA A 96 27.37 15.89 -8.34
N GLY A 97 27.34 17.20 -8.11
CA GLY A 97 28.51 18.07 -8.20
C GLY A 97 28.85 18.60 -9.60
N GLY A 98 28.43 19.83 -9.85
CA GLY A 98 28.98 20.70 -10.90
C GLY A 98 28.92 22.15 -10.43
N ALA A 99 29.81 22.51 -9.51
CA ALA A 99 30.27 23.86 -9.19
C ALA A 99 31.52 23.75 -8.30
#